data_AF-A0A351NY50-F1
#
_entry.id   AF-A0A351NY50-F1
#
_cell.length_a   1.000
_cell.length_b   1.000
_cell.length_c   1.000
_cell.angle_alpha   90.00
_cell.angle_beta   90.00
_cell.angle_gamma   90.00
#
_symmetry.space_group_name_H-M   'P 1'
#
loop_
_entity.id
_entity.type
_entity.pdbx_description
1 polymer ?
#
loop_
_entity_poly.entity_id
_entity_poly.type
_entity_poly.pdbx_seq_one_letter_code
_entity_poly.pdbx_strand_id
1 'polypeptide(L)'
;MSISITGMIDLIQECRQRHNDFEKKLSYKTITDICIHIRMPFLIDPLTKTGRPKKGAYNRQQALDHLRSFGSASGEFYLAEFIEPTVIETIKLKNIRARWIHELIEKGLDKNAAIAHVVRKWDVAPTSPPLDRRNIKREYDSWLDKQNSADDQN
;
A
#
# COMPACT_ATOMS: atom_id res chain seq x y z
N MET A 1 6.33 -6.23 -20.97
CA MET A 1 6.85 -4.89 -20.65
C MET A 1 6.08 -4.41 -19.44
N SER A 2 6.78 -4.01 -18.38
CA SER A 2 6.19 -3.43 -17.17
C SER A 2 6.12 -1.91 -17.33
N ILE A 3 5.07 -1.29 -16.80
CA ILE A 3 4.96 0.18 -16.78
C ILE A 3 5.79 0.75 -15.62
N SER A 4 6.38 1.94 -15.80
CA SER A 4 7.06 2.62 -14.70
C SER A 4 6.07 3.12 -13.65
N ILE A 5 6.55 3.42 -12.44
CA ILE A 5 5.71 3.99 -11.38
C ILE A 5 5.10 5.33 -11.83
N THR A 6 5.92 6.23 -12.39
CA THR A 6 5.43 7.51 -12.92
C THR A 6 4.39 7.31 -14.02
N GLY A 7 4.64 6.39 -14.96
CA GLY A 7 3.67 6.08 -16.00
C GLY A 7 2.36 5.51 -15.45
N MET A 8 2.40 4.75 -14.35
CA MET A 8 1.19 4.28 -13.67
C MET A 8 0.44 5.41 -12.98
N ILE A 9 1.13 6.34 -12.34
CA ILE A 9 0.52 7.51 -11.70
C ILE A 9 -0.22 8.34 -12.76
N ASP A 10 0.45 8.64 -13.88
CA ASP A 10 -0.12 9.41 -14.97
C ASP A 10 -1.34 8.69 -15.57
N LEU A 11 -1.24 7.37 -15.78
CA LEU A 11 -2.34 6.55 -16.26
C LEU A 11 -3.55 6.55 -15.30
N ILE A 12 -3.32 6.41 -14.00
CA ILE A 12 -4.40 6.47 -12.99
C ILE A 12 -5.08 7.84 -13.03
N GLN A 13 -4.31 8.92 -13.12
CA GLN A 13 -4.86 10.28 -13.20
C GLN A 13 -5.67 10.49 -14.48
N GLU A 14 -5.15 10.06 -15.63
CA GLU A 14 -5.85 10.16 -16.92
C GLU A 14 -7.17 9.37 -16.89
N CYS A 15 -7.14 8.13 -16.41
CA CYS A 15 -8.34 7.30 -16.27
C CYS A 15 -9.35 7.93 -15.30
N ARG A 16 -8.89 8.51 -14.18
CA ARG A 16 -9.77 9.21 -13.24
C ARG A 16 -10.45 10.41 -13.87
N GLN A 17 -9.69 11.25 -14.57
CA GLN A 17 -10.25 12.41 -15.27
C GLN A 17 -11.28 11.98 -16.31
N ARG A 18 -10.97 10.95 -17.10
CA ARG A 18 -11.90 10.42 -18.12
C ARG A 18 -13.23 9.96 -17.53
N HIS A 19 -13.21 9.40 -16.32
CA HIS A 19 -14.41 8.85 -15.66
C HIS A 19 -15.01 9.75 -14.58
N ASN A 20 -14.50 10.97 -14.38
CA ASN A 20 -14.85 11.86 -13.27
C ASN A 20 -14.74 11.17 -11.90
N ASP A 21 -13.73 10.32 -11.73
CA ASP A 21 -13.49 9.52 -10.52
C ASP A 21 -12.55 10.26 -9.55
N PHE A 22 -13.15 11.04 -8.65
CA PHE A 22 -12.45 11.83 -7.64
C PHE A 22 -12.45 11.18 -6.26
N GLU A 23 -12.96 9.95 -6.14
CA GLU A 23 -13.07 9.26 -4.87
C GLU A 23 -11.72 8.74 -4.35
N LYS A 24 -11.67 8.43 -3.05
CA LYS A 24 -10.48 7.81 -2.43
C LYS A 24 -10.18 6.43 -3.00
N LYS A 25 -11.21 5.69 -3.44
CA LYS A 25 -11.09 4.38 -4.08
C LYS A 25 -11.29 4.53 -5.59
N LEU A 26 -10.66 3.66 -6.38
CA LEU A 26 -10.90 3.64 -7.82
C LEU A 26 -12.29 3.08 -8.12
N SER A 27 -13.02 3.75 -9.01
CA SER A 27 -14.29 3.27 -9.54
C SER A 27 -14.10 2.03 -10.42
N TYR A 28 -15.18 1.28 -10.63
CA TYR A 28 -15.21 0.15 -11.57
C TYR A 28 -14.66 0.53 -12.96
N LYS A 29 -15.08 1.69 -13.49
CA LYS A 29 -14.70 2.15 -14.83
C LYS A 29 -13.21 2.49 -14.90
N THR A 30 -12.69 3.13 -13.86
CA THR A 30 -11.28 3.48 -13.74
C THR A 30 -10.40 2.23 -13.67
N ILE A 31 -10.76 1.24 -12.84
CA ILE A 31 -10.03 -0.03 -12.74
C ILE A 31 -10.06 -0.77 -14.09
N THR A 32 -11.22 -0.78 -14.76
CA THR A 32 -11.40 -1.41 -16.07
C THR A 32 -10.42 -0.83 -17.10
N ASP A 33 -10.40 0.50 -17.23
CA ASP A 33 -9.52 1.17 -18.18
C ASP A 33 -8.04 0.93 -17.89
N ILE A 34 -7.63 1.01 -16.62
CA ILE A 34 -6.24 0.76 -16.22
C ILE A 34 -5.83 -0.66 -16.61
N CYS A 35 -6.66 -1.66 -16.28
CA CYS A 35 -6.38 -3.06 -16.59
C CYS A 35 -6.27 -3.33 -18.10
N ILE A 36 -7.06 -2.64 -18.92
CA ILE A 36 -6.96 -2.71 -20.38
C ILE A 36 -5.64 -2.09 -20.86
N HIS A 37 -5.26 -0.92 -20.34
CA HIS A 37 -4.02 -0.23 -20.74
C HIS A 37 -2.76 -1.04 -20.42
N ILE A 38 -2.70 -1.66 -19.25
CA ILE A 38 -1.57 -2.52 -18.87
C ILE A 38 -1.63 -3.92 -19.50
N ARG A 39 -2.61 -4.16 -20.38
CA ARG A 39 -2.83 -5.43 -21.10
C ARG A 39 -3.08 -6.61 -20.15
N MET A 40 -3.77 -6.38 -19.04
CA MET A 40 -4.18 -7.40 -18.08
C MET A 40 -5.71 -7.36 -17.82
N PRO A 41 -6.56 -7.52 -18.84
CA PRO A 41 -8.01 -7.45 -18.69
C PRO A 41 -8.57 -8.54 -17.76
N PHE A 42 -7.85 -9.66 -17.57
CA PHE A 42 -8.24 -10.70 -16.63
C PHE A 42 -8.26 -10.24 -15.16
N LEU A 43 -7.65 -9.08 -14.84
CA LEU A 43 -7.67 -8.48 -13.51
C LEU A 43 -8.92 -7.63 -13.23
N ILE A 44 -9.74 -7.31 -14.24
CA ILE A 44 -10.91 -6.43 -14.08
C ILE A 44 -11.90 -7.03 -13.09
N ASP A 45 -12.34 -8.26 -13.36
CA ASP A 45 -13.29 -8.99 -12.52
C ASP A 45 -12.84 -9.11 -11.05
N PRO A 46 -11.64 -9.63 -10.74
CA PRO A 46 -11.18 -9.80 -9.36
C PRO A 46 -10.93 -8.47 -8.62
N LEU A 47 -10.58 -7.40 -9.32
CA LEU A 47 -10.30 -6.09 -8.70
C LEU A 47 -11.57 -5.24 -8.51
N THR A 48 -12.65 -5.54 -9.22
CA THR A 48 -13.89 -4.76 -9.16
C THR A 48 -15.06 -5.45 -8.47
N LYS A 49 -15.18 -6.78 -8.57
CA LYS A 49 -16.33 -7.50 -7.98
C LYS A 49 -16.20 -7.59 -6.47
N THR A 50 -17.24 -7.12 -5.78
CA THR A 50 -17.43 -7.33 -4.34
C THR A 50 -18.25 -8.60 -4.13
N GLY A 51 -17.60 -9.69 -3.69
CA GLY A 51 -18.30 -10.96 -3.43
C GLY A 51 -17.36 -12.15 -3.30
N ARG A 52 -17.89 -13.29 -2.85
CA ARG A 52 -17.12 -14.54 -2.80
C ARG A 52 -16.89 -15.05 -4.22
N PRO A 53 -15.63 -15.22 -4.65
CA PRO A 53 -15.33 -15.82 -5.94
C PRO A 53 -15.85 -17.27 -5.99
N LYS A 54 -16.25 -17.72 -7.19
CA LYS A 54 -16.53 -19.16 -7.41
C LYS A 54 -15.27 -19.96 -7.08
N LYS A 55 -15.43 -21.19 -6.57
CA LYS A 55 -14.31 -22.07 -6.23
C LYS A 55 -13.39 -22.25 -7.46
N GLY A 56 -12.11 -21.89 -7.33
CA GLY A 56 -11.13 -21.93 -8.41
C GLY A 56 -11.06 -20.69 -9.31
N ALA A 57 -11.92 -19.69 -9.11
CA ALA A 57 -11.83 -18.42 -9.83
C ALA A 57 -10.68 -17.56 -9.28
N TYR A 58 -10.05 -16.83 -10.20
CA TYR A 58 -9.01 -15.87 -9.88
C TYR A 58 -9.58 -14.79 -8.96
N ASN A 59 -9.10 -14.74 -7.72
CA ASN A 59 -9.68 -13.90 -6.68
C ASN A 59 -8.91 -12.58 -6.51
N ARG A 60 -9.49 -11.66 -5.73
CA ARG A 60 -8.89 -10.34 -5.48
C ARG A 60 -7.46 -10.43 -4.95
N GLN A 61 -7.20 -11.32 -3.99
CA GLN A 61 -5.86 -11.48 -3.41
C GLN A 61 -4.87 -11.97 -4.47
N GLN A 62 -5.24 -12.97 -5.28
CA GLN A 62 -4.41 -13.46 -6.39
C GLN A 62 -4.13 -12.37 -7.44
N ALA A 63 -5.10 -11.50 -7.72
CA ALA A 63 -4.91 -10.34 -8.60
C ALA A 63 -3.91 -9.33 -8.03
N LEU A 64 -4.03 -9.00 -6.75
CA LEU A 64 -3.08 -8.10 -6.09
C LEU A 64 -1.68 -8.72 -6.00
N ASP A 65 -1.56 -10.00 -5.67
CA ASP A 65 -0.27 -10.69 -5.57
C ASP A 65 0.40 -10.81 -6.94
N HIS A 66 -0.38 -10.98 -8.01
CA HIS A 66 0.13 -10.95 -9.38
C HIS A 66 0.69 -9.58 -9.74
N LEU A 67 -0.05 -8.51 -9.46
CA LEU A 67 0.45 -7.14 -9.66
C LEU A 67 1.74 -6.88 -8.85
N ARG A 68 1.82 -7.37 -7.61
CA ARG A 68 3.01 -7.26 -6.77
C ARG A 68 4.20 -8.10 -7.26
N SER A 69 3.95 -9.19 -7.99
CA SER A 69 5.01 -10.05 -8.51
C SER A 69 5.92 -9.34 -9.53
N PHE A 70 5.49 -8.22 -10.10
CA PHE A 70 6.30 -7.37 -10.99
C PHE A 70 7.44 -6.62 -10.25
N GLY A 71 7.41 -6.60 -8.91
CA GLY A 71 8.45 -6.02 -8.07
C GLY A 71 8.23 -4.55 -7.72
N SER A 72 8.82 -4.10 -6.62
CA SER A 72 8.52 -2.79 -5.99
C SER A 72 8.87 -1.55 -6.82
N ALA A 73 9.67 -1.72 -7.88
CA ALA A 73 10.02 -0.64 -8.81
C ALA A 73 9.03 -0.50 -10.00
N SER A 74 8.04 -1.40 -10.10
CA SER A 74 7.06 -1.43 -11.18
C SER A 74 5.83 -0.60 -10.86
N GLY A 75 5.17 -0.10 -11.91
CA GLY A 75 3.88 0.55 -11.78
C GLY A 75 2.75 -0.43 -11.44
N GLU A 76 2.84 -1.68 -11.88
CA GLU A 76 1.87 -2.73 -11.50
C GLU A 76 1.87 -2.94 -9.99
N PHE A 77 3.05 -2.98 -9.38
CA PHE A 77 3.19 -3.02 -7.93
C PHE A 77 2.57 -1.79 -7.27
N TYR A 78 2.85 -0.59 -7.80
CA TYR A 78 2.23 0.65 -7.32
C TYR A 78 0.70 0.58 -7.37
N LEU A 79 0.11 0.06 -8.45
CA LEU A 79 -1.34 -0.09 -8.59
C LEU A 79 -1.91 -1.05 -7.53
N ALA A 80 -1.24 -2.16 -7.27
CA ALA A 80 -1.64 -3.09 -6.20
C ALA A 80 -1.64 -2.40 -4.84
N GLU A 81 -0.57 -1.67 -4.51
CA GLU A 81 -0.46 -0.94 -3.24
C GLU A 81 -1.42 0.25 -3.15
N PHE A 82 -1.76 0.87 -4.28
CA PHE A 82 -2.76 1.93 -4.34
C PHE A 82 -4.17 1.39 -4.07
N ILE A 83 -4.52 0.25 -4.67
CA ILE A 83 -5.83 -0.39 -4.49
C ILE A 83 -5.95 -0.97 -3.08
N GLU A 84 -4.92 -1.66 -2.62
CA GLU A 84 -4.90 -2.30 -1.31
C GLU A 84 -3.46 -2.30 -0.76
N PRO A 85 -3.12 -1.30 0.07
CA PRO A 85 -1.78 -1.18 0.61
C PRO A 85 -1.40 -2.45 1.39
N THR A 86 -0.24 -3.02 1.07
CA THR A 86 0.31 -4.03 1.95
C THR A 86 0.85 -3.38 3.20
N VAL A 87 0.59 -4.07 4.29
CA VAL A 87 1.27 -3.80 5.54
C VAL A 87 2.79 -4.02 5.38
N ILE A 88 3.23 -4.86 4.44
CA ILE A 88 4.65 -5.16 4.20
C ILE A 88 5.44 -3.94 3.70
N GLU A 89 4.98 -3.18 2.70
CA GLU A 89 5.68 -1.97 2.25
C GLU A 89 5.62 -0.84 3.28
N THR A 90 4.45 -0.70 3.94
CA THR A 90 4.27 0.17 5.11
C THR A 90 5.31 -0.13 6.18
N ILE A 91 5.63 -1.41 6.41
CA ILE A 91 6.63 -1.80 7.38
C ILE A 91 8.06 -1.75 6.81
N LYS A 92 8.34 -1.82 5.51
CA LYS A 92 9.73 -1.75 5.02
C LYS A 92 10.36 -0.38 5.18
N LEU A 93 9.59 0.70 5.00
CA LEU A 93 10.11 2.06 5.00
C LEU A 93 10.03 2.71 6.40
N LYS A 94 11.16 3.13 6.96
CA LYS A 94 11.25 3.68 8.34
C LYS A 94 10.28 4.83 8.62
N ASN A 95 10.21 5.80 7.70
CA ASN A 95 9.35 6.96 7.88
C ASN A 95 7.86 6.59 7.78
N ILE A 96 7.52 5.63 6.91
CA ILE A 96 6.13 5.18 6.75
C ILE A 96 5.71 4.33 7.97
N ARG A 97 6.61 3.50 8.51
CA ARG A 97 6.41 2.81 9.80
C ARG A 97 6.10 3.79 10.93
N ALA A 98 6.93 4.81 11.09
CA ALA A 98 6.76 5.78 12.17
C ALA A 98 5.43 6.54 12.04
N ARG A 99 5.06 6.96 10.83
CA ARG A 99 3.74 7.56 10.57
C ARG A 99 2.60 6.60 10.90
N TRP A 100 2.72 5.32 10.52
CA TRP A 100 1.69 4.32 10.84
C TRP A 100 1.53 4.09 12.34
N ILE A 101 2.63 4.09 13.11
CA ILE A 101 2.58 4.04 14.58
C ILE A 101 1.83 5.25 15.13
N HIS A 102 2.10 6.45 14.59
CA HIS A 102 1.40 7.67 14.97
C HIS A 102 -0.10 7.57 14.73
N GLU A 103 -0.52 7.17 13.52
CA GLU A 103 -1.93 6.99 13.17
C GLU A 103 -2.64 5.95 14.05
N LEU A 104 -1.94 4.89 14.48
CA LEU A 104 -2.49 3.91 15.42
C LEU A 104 -2.73 4.53 16.80
N ILE A 105 -1.84 5.42 17.24
CA ILE A 105 -1.98 6.13 18.51
C ILE A 105 -3.16 7.11 18.45
N GLU A 106 -3.30 7.87 17.36
CA GLU A 106 -4.45 8.75 17.14
C GLU A 106 -5.79 8.00 17.12
N LYS A 107 -5.78 6.73 16.70
CA LYS A 107 -6.95 5.83 16.73
C LYS A 107 -7.22 5.22 18.11
N GLY A 108 -6.48 5.62 19.14
CA GLY A 108 -6.71 5.23 20.53
C GLY A 108 -5.88 4.04 21.02
N LEU A 109 -4.87 3.58 20.27
CA LEU A 109 -3.90 2.63 20.82
C LEU A 109 -2.87 3.37 21.67
N ASP A 110 -2.44 2.77 22.78
CA ASP A 110 -1.25 3.27 23.45
C ASP A 110 0.02 3.01 22.61
N LYS A 111 1.08 3.78 22.88
CA LYS A 111 2.35 3.72 22.15
C LYS A 111 2.96 2.31 22.10
N ASN A 112 2.91 1.56 23.20
CA ASN A 112 3.47 0.21 23.25
C ASN A 112 2.62 -0.79 22.45
N ALA A 113 1.29 -0.66 22.52
CA ALA A 113 0.36 -1.45 21.71
C ALA A 113 0.50 -1.17 20.21
N ALA A 114 0.66 0.09 19.81
CA ALA A 114 0.89 0.48 18.42
C ALA A 114 2.22 -0.10 17.89
N ILE A 115 3.32 0.04 18.63
CA ILE A 115 4.62 -0.56 18.26
C ILE A 115 4.53 -2.08 18.18
N ALA A 116 3.88 -2.72 19.15
CA ALA A 116 3.66 -4.17 19.14
C ALA A 116 2.81 -4.62 17.93
N HIS A 117 1.84 -3.81 17.51
CA HIS A 117 1.04 -4.07 16.32
C HIS A 117 1.90 -4.09 15.06
N VAL A 118 2.78 -3.10 14.89
CA VAL A 118 3.70 -3.03 13.74
C VAL A 118 4.68 -4.21 13.73
N VAL A 119 5.28 -4.55 14.88
CA VAL A 119 6.17 -5.72 15.00
C VAL A 119 5.43 -7.02 14.68
N ARG A 120 4.22 -7.22 15.21
CA ARG A 120 3.43 -8.43 14.95
C ARG A 120 3.06 -8.59 13.48
N LYS A 121 2.86 -7.47 12.80
CA LYS A 121 2.53 -7.43 11.37
C LYS A 121 3.76 -7.54 10.46
N TRP A 122 4.97 -7.45 11.03
CA TRP A 122 6.23 -7.74 10.34
C TRP A 122 6.43 -9.25 10.25
N ASP A 123 5.66 -9.86 9.36
CA ASP A 123 5.84 -11.25 8.96
C ASP A 123 6.38 -11.24 7.53
N VAL A 124 7.71 -11.04 7.42
CA VAL A 124 8.42 -10.97 6.13
C VAL A 124 9.44 -12.11 6.08
N ALA A 125 9.80 -12.52 4.86
CA ALA A 125 10.68 -13.63 4.55
C ALA A 125 11.90 -13.77 5.49
N PRO A 126 12.39 -15.01 5.74
CA PRO A 126 13.48 -15.28 6.69
C PRO A 126 14.77 -14.47 6.48
N THR A 127 14.94 -13.90 5.29
CA THR A 127 16.10 -13.10 4.88
C THR A 127 16.03 -11.63 5.27
N SER A 128 14.88 -11.14 5.73
CA SER A 128 14.71 -9.74 6.15
C SER A 128 15.31 -9.52 7.55
N PRO A 129 15.96 -8.36 7.82
CA PRO A 129 16.43 -8.04 9.16
C PRO A 129 15.27 -8.10 10.16
N PRO A 130 15.45 -8.71 11.34
CA PRO A 130 14.41 -8.77 12.33
C PRO A 130 14.05 -7.35 12.79
N LEU A 131 12.80 -6.95 12.63
CA LEU A 131 12.29 -5.78 13.31
C LEU A 131 11.88 -6.19 14.73
N ASP A 132 12.65 -5.73 15.70
CA ASP A 132 12.32 -5.85 17.10
C ASP A 132 11.66 -4.57 17.63
N ARG A 133 11.02 -4.70 18.81
CA ARG A 133 10.33 -3.58 19.47
C ARG A 133 11.26 -2.42 19.80
N ARG A 134 12.55 -2.67 20.08
CA ARG A 134 13.50 -1.62 20.49
C ARG A 134 13.89 -0.75 19.30
N ASN A 135 14.14 -1.37 18.14
CA ASN A 135 14.48 -0.67 16.91
C ASN A 135 13.30 0.16 16.40
N ILE A 136 12.08 -0.42 16.38
CA ILE A 136 10.88 0.32 15.97
C ILE A 136 10.59 1.49 16.93
N LYS A 137 10.77 1.30 18.24
CA LYS A 137 10.59 2.39 19.21
C LYS A 137 11.55 3.55 18.93
N ARG A 138 12.85 3.25 18.75
CA ARG A 138 13.86 4.28 18.44
C ARG A 138 13.54 5.02 17.15
N GLU A 139 13.10 4.32 16.12
CA GLU A 139 12.70 4.93 14.85
C GLU A 139 11.53 5.89 15.01
N TYR A 140 10.51 5.48 15.78
CA TYR A 140 9.36 6.33 16.07
C TYR A 140 9.73 7.55 16.91
N ASP A 141 10.56 7.37 17.95
CA ASP A 141 11.05 8.46 18.80
C ASP A 141 11.85 9.47 17.96
N SER A 142 12.80 9.01 17.14
CA SER A 142 13.56 9.87 16.24
C SER A 142 12.72 10.56 15.16
N TRP A 143 11.60 9.95 14.76
CA TRP A 143 10.67 10.57 13.82
C TRP A 143 9.85 11.68 14.49
N LEU A 144 9.36 11.44 15.71
CA LEU A 144 8.66 12.44 16.52
C LEU A 144 9.54 13.66 16.80
N ASP A 145 10.80 13.45 17.19
CA ASP A 145 11.74 14.54 17.47
C ASP A 145 11.93 15.45 16.25
N LYS A 146 11.94 14.86 15.04
CA LYS A 146 12.03 15.61 13.77
C LYS A 146 10.75 16.37 13.42
N GLN A 147 9.58 15.88 13.80
CA GLN A 147 8.33 16.61 13.58
C GLN A 147 8.25 17.81 14.54
N ASN A 148 8.55 17.59 15.82
CA ASN A 148 8.53 18.67 16.83
C ASN A 148 9.56 19.76 16.51
N SER A 149 10.75 19.38 16.03
CA SER A 149 11.79 20.34 15.63
C SER A 149 11.45 21.12 14.35
N ALA A 150 10.51 20.62 13.54
CA ALA A 150 10.03 21.30 12.33
C ALA A 150 8.90 22.29 12.65
N ASP A 151 8.07 22.00 13.67
CA ASP A 151 7.01 22.89 14.14
C ASP A 151 7.56 24.09 14.94
N ASP A 152 8.73 23.96 15.60
CA ASP A 152 9.39 25.07 16.33
C ASP A 152 10.09 26.11 15.42
N GLN A 153 10.13 25.89 14.09
CA GLN A 153 10.74 26.80 13.12
C GLN A 153 9.75 27.51 12.18
N ASN A 154 8.44 27.38 12.42
CA ASN A 154 7.36 28.07 11.70
C ASN A 154 6.58 29.00 12.63
#